data_AF-A0A518I5Z6-F1
#
_entry.id   AF-A0A518I5Z6-F1
#
_cell.length_a   1.000
_cell.length_b   1.000
_cell.length_c   1.000
_cell.angle_alpha   90.00
_cell.angle_beta   90.00
_cell.angle_gamma   90.00
#
_symmetry.space_group_name_H-M   'P 1'
#
loop_
_entity.id
_entity.type
_entity.pdbx_description
1 polymer ?
#
loop_
_entity_poly.entity_id
_entity_poly.type
_entity_poly.pdbx_seq_one_letter_code
_entity_poly.pdbx_strand_id
1 'polypeptide(L)' 'MLVNRDEGTCQVCGGTLEVIDADDATMTVSCTECGETYRVEPDAFGDGCMEYYVPFYSRKLNGEDKMNHDAH' A
#
# COMPACT_ATOMS: atom_id res chain seq x y z
N MET A 1 -5.88 0.66 -1.53
CA MET A 1 -6.41 0.38 -0.17
C MET A 1 -6.09 1.58 0.71
N LEU A 2 -7.09 2.27 1.27
CA LEU A 2 -6.88 3.54 1.99
C LEU A 2 -6.39 3.33 3.42
N VAL A 3 -5.38 4.09 3.83
CA VAL A 3 -4.83 4.14 5.19
C VAL A 3 -5.65 5.09 6.04
N ASN A 4 -5.95 4.70 7.28
CA ASN A 4 -6.63 5.55 8.23
C ASN A 4 -5.75 6.74 8.63
N ARG A 5 -6.33 7.94 8.63
CA ARG A 5 -5.62 9.19 8.95
C ARG A 5 -5.13 9.26 10.40
N ASP A 6 -5.79 8.55 11.33
CA ASP A 6 -5.34 8.46 12.72
C ASP A 6 -4.08 7.58 12.87
N GLU A 7 -3.81 6.68 11.92
CA GLU A 7 -2.66 5.77 11.92
C GLU A 7 -1.52 6.30 11.05
N GLY A 8 -1.84 6.94 9.93
CA GLY A 8 -0.86 7.48 9.00
C GLY A 8 -1.38 8.57 8.08
N THR A 9 -0.59 9.63 7.92
CA THR A 9 -0.89 10.74 7.00
C THR A 9 0.29 11.04 6.09
N CYS A 10 0.02 11.68 4.96
CA CYS A 10 1.07 12.17 4.07
C CYS A 10 2.02 13.11 4.80
N GLN A 11 3.32 12.82 4.74
CA GLN A 11 4.36 13.64 5.34
C GLN A 11 4.50 15.05 4.72
N VAL A 12 3.96 15.26 3.51
CA VAL A 12 4.07 16.53 2.77
C VAL A 12 2.86 17.44 3.04
N CYS A 13 1.65 16.90 2.97
CA CYS A 13 0.41 17.70 3.03
C CYS A 13 -0.53 17.32 4.18
N GLY A 14 -0.26 16.24 4.93
CA GLY A 14 -1.17 15.72 5.96
C GLY A 14 -2.42 15.02 5.41
N GLY A 15 -2.45 14.76 4.11
CA GLY A 15 -3.57 14.13 3.42
C GLY A 15 -3.62 12.60 3.54
N THR A 16 -4.68 12.02 3.01
CA THR A 16 -4.95 10.57 3.07
C THR A 16 -4.01 9.78 2.15
N LEU A 17 -3.48 8.67 2.66
CA LEU A 17 -2.61 7.76 1.93
C LEU A 17 -3.38 6.53 1.43
N GLU A 18 -2.97 6.03 0.26
CA GLU A 18 -3.43 4.79 -0.32
C GLU A 18 -2.25 3.84 -0.52
N VAL A 19 -2.37 2.59 -0.06
CA VAL A 19 -1.47 1.51 -0.45
C VAL A 19 -1.75 1.14 -1.90
N ILE A 20 -0.73 1.34 -2.73
CA ILE A 20 -0.76 1.07 -4.18
C ILE A 20 0.11 -0.11 -4.58
N ASP A 21 1.11 -0.48 -3.76
CA ASP A 21 1.94 -1.66 -3.98
C ASP A 21 2.49 -2.19 -2.66
N ALA A 22 2.85 -3.47 -2.63
CA ALA A 22 3.59 -4.09 -1.53
C ALA A 22 4.49 -5.21 -2.04
N ASP A 23 5.64 -5.36 -1.41
CA ASP A 23 6.64 -6.41 -1.66
C ASP A 23 6.99 -7.15 -0.36
N ASP A 24 7.90 -8.12 -0.39
CA ASP A 24 8.23 -8.97 0.76
C ASP A 24 8.91 -8.21 1.92
N ALA A 25 9.30 -6.95 1.72
CA ALA A 25 9.99 -6.14 2.73
C ALA A 25 9.40 -4.74 2.93
N THR A 26 8.68 -4.18 1.95
CA THR A 26 8.19 -2.80 1.99
C THR A 26 6.77 -2.65 1.43
N MET A 27 6.15 -1.52 1.74
CA MET A 27 4.85 -1.13 1.22
C MET A 27 4.95 0.24 0.54
N THR A 28 4.37 0.39 -0.64
CA THR A 28 4.34 1.66 -1.38
C THR A 28 3.00 2.33 -1.19
N VAL A 29 3.04 3.58 -0.72
CA VAL A 29 1.86 4.40 -0.49
C VAL A 29 1.88 5.65 -1.36
N SER A 30 0.70 6.06 -1.81
CA SER A 30 0.47 7.26 -2.60
C SER A 30 -0.53 8.18 -1.91
N CYS A 31 -0.23 9.47 -1.83
CA CYS A 31 -1.17 10.45 -1.30
C CYS A 31 -2.23 10.78 -2.34
N THR A 32 -3.49 10.61 -1.95
CA THR A 32 -4.65 10.91 -2.80
C THR A 32 -4.87 12.40 -3.04
N GLU A 33 -4.25 13.27 -2.26
CA GLU A 33 -4.41 14.73 -2.36
C GLU A 33 -3.28 15.41 -3.13
N CYS A 34 -2.01 15.16 -2.76
CA CYS A 34 -0.87 15.77 -3.44
C CYS A 34 -0.21 14.87 -4.51
N GLY A 35 -0.55 13.59 -4.58
CA GLY A 35 0.02 12.62 -5.52
C GLY A 35 1.40 12.08 -5.14
N GLU A 36 1.97 12.53 -4.01
CA GLU A 36 3.29 12.08 -3.55
C GLU A 36 3.27 10.59 -3.22
N THR A 37 4.31 9.88 -3.68
CA THR A 37 4.40 8.43 -3.53
C THR A 37 5.74 8.05 -2.92
N TYR A 38 5.71 7.20 -1.90
CA TYR A 38 6.91 6.77 -1.18
C TYR A 38 6.75 5.37 -0.58
N ARG A 39 7.88 4.77 -0.21
CA ARG A 39 7.94 3.45 0.43
C ARG A 39 8.02 3.60 1.94
N VAL A 40 7.30 2.72 2.63
CA VAL A 40 7.26 2.63 4.08
C VAL A 40 7.48 1.18 4.51
N GLU A 41 7.88 1.02 5.76
CA GLU A 41 7.94 -0.31 6.38
C GLU A 41 6.52 -0.90 6.51
N PRO A 42 6.37 -2.24 6.49
CA PRO A 42 5.06 -2.90 6.62
C PRO A 42 4.29 -2.51 7.88
N ASP A 43 5.01 -2.20 8.97
CA ASP A 43 4.46 -1.77 10.27
C ASP A 43 4.50 -0.24 10.47
N ALA A 44 4.74 0.55 9.41
CA ALA A 44 4.92 2.00 9.54
C ALA A 44 3.68 2.73 10.08
N PHE A 45 2.52 2.08 10.06
CA PHE A 45 1.26 2.61 10.59
C PHE A 45 0.91 2.08 11.98
N GLY A 46 1.76 1.23 12.57
CA GLY A 46 1.54 0.65 13.90
C GLY A 46 0.35 -0.31 13.98
N ASP A 47 -0.07 -0.85 12.83
CA ASP A 47 -1.18 -1.81 12.69
C ASP A 47 -0.72 -3.27 12.91
N GLY A 48 0.55 -3.48 13.26
CA GLY A 48 1.15 -4.81 13.35
C GLY A 48 1.23 -5.51 12.00
N CYS A 49 1.27 -4.76 10.90
CA CYS A 49 1.23 -5.23 9.52
C CYS A 49 -0.07 -5.93 9.09
N MET A 50 -1.11 -5.96 9.93
CA MET A 50 -2.28 -6.83 9.71
C MET A 50 -3.43 -6.16 8.95
N GLU A 51 -3.57 -4.85 9.02
CA GLU A 51 -4.70 -4.12 8.42
C GLU A 51 -4.44 -3.79 6.94
N TYR A 52 -3.19 -3.47 6.59
CA TYR A 52 -2.84 -3.02 5.25
C TYR A 52 -1.96 -4.01 4.49
N TYR A 53 -0.82 -4.36 5.07
CA TYR A 53 0.21 -5.14 4.39
C TYR A 53 -0.24 -6.56 4.06
N VAL A 54 -0.65 -7.34 5.07
CA VAL A 54 -1.12 -8.73 4.88
C VAL A 54 -2.27 -8.86 3.87
N PRO A 55 -3.38 -8.08 3.97
CA PRO A 55 -4.48 -8.22 3.03
C PRO A 55 -4.11 -7.74 1.62
N PHE A 56 -3.32 -6.68 1.48
CA PHE A 56 -2.85 -6.23 0.16
C PHE A 56 -1.90 -7.25 -0.48
N TYR A 57 -0.92 -7.75 0.28
CA TYR A 57 0.05 -8.73 -0.21
C TYR A 57 -0.61 -10.08 -0.51
N SER A 58 -1.55 -10.53 0.32
CA SER A 58 -2.34 -11.73 0.03
C SER A 58 -3.15 -11.58 -1.25
N ARG A 59 -3.78 -10.41 -1.47
CA ARG A 59 -4.51 -10.10 -2.71
C ARG A 59 -3.59 -10.13 -3.94
N LYS A 60 -2.37 -9.59 -3.81
CA LYS A 60 -1.34 -9.62 -4.86
C LYS A 60 -0.88 -11.04 -5.19
N LEU A 61 -0.62 -11.87 -4.17
CA LEU A 61 -0.24 -13.28 -4.35
C LEU A 61 -1.37 -14.15 -4.91
N ASN A 62 -2.62 -13.85 -4.53
CA ASN A 62 -3.80 -14.58 -4.98
C ASN A 62 -4.24 -14.20 -6.41
N GLY A 63 -3.51 -13.32 -7.09
CA GLY A 63 -3.63 -13.14 -8.53
C GLY A 63 -4.93 -12.49 -8.98
N GLU A 64 -5.28 -11.33 -8.41
CA GLU A 64 -6.20 -10.39 -9.06
C GLU A 64 -5.50 -9.43 -10.03
N ASP A 65 -4.20 -9.63 -10.27
CA ASP A 65 -3.48 -9.08 -11.42
C ASP A 65 -3.54 -10.10 -12.55
N LYS A 66 -4.57 -10.00 -13.39
CA LYS A 66 -4.60 -10.66 -14.71
C LYS A 66 -3.47 -10.08 -15.56
N MET A 67 -2.24 -10.54 -15.33
CA MET A 67 -1.19 -10.43 -16.33
C MET A 67 -1.62 -11.32 -17.50
N ASN A 68 -2.15 -10.68 -18.54
CA ASN A 68 -2.21 -11.24 -19.88
C ASN A 68 -0.79 -11.71 -20.26
N HIS A 69 -0.52 -12.99 -20.05
CA HIS A 69 0.57 -13.70 -20.69
C HIS A 69 -0.04 -14.73 -21.65
N ASP A 70 -0.85 -14.24 -22.58
CA ASP A 70 -1.05 -14.89 -23.88
C ASP A 70 0.13 -14.44 -24.76
N ALA A 71 0.85 -15.26 -25.51
CA ALA A 71 0.95 -16.69 -25.66
C ALA A 71 2.31 -16.93 -26.37
N HIS A 72 2.87 -18.11 -26.14
CA HIS A 72 4.05 -18.66 -26.81
C HIS A 72 3.82 -18.84 -28.32
#